data_AF-A0A6C1QPG5-F1
#
_entry.id   AF-A0A6C1QPG5-F1
#
_cell.length_a   1.000
_cell.length_b   1.000
_cell.length_c   1.000
_cell.angle_alpha   90.00
_cell.angle_beta   90.00
_cell.angle_gamma   90.00
#
_symmetry.space_group_name_H-M   'P 1'
#
loop_
_entity.id
_entity.type
_entity.pdbx_description
1 polymer ?
#
loop_
_entity_poly.entity_id
_entity_poly.type
_entity_poly.pdbx_seq_one_letter_code
_entity_poly.pdbx_strand_id
1 'polypeptide(L)'
;MKRRRFAVVVALIAGILALVACEPERVVIESGPAGYDGYHVGYSWAGEAGGTAFADADAYIETILKLDEDANILEARMRYFQRVDGFWTTRQAGNARVAVDFSVTPTMATLGSDYRAGNSMFSIYTVNRMSLYAVAVHGDGTAAVAVVEPMTRYQFEMKFPPGFDYRAQMSELTLGSGLVVPTERTSGGAWLAPESWDELGNRHLFALGRYSNVLSDSGVFSGISGSSTVRNFLQAMGVEFSGDRPVATSPKYGYFGIGGWAGNYNAIARYLTGRNARTVTSLVDWFPDRYRDAINDQNQFGIDVPTGATRTVQNSTDGISGATVRMSRESTSYQRALVNAGILSESDVIIGRF
;
A
#
# COMPACT_ATOMS: atom_id res chain seq x y z
N MET A 1 43.75 -49.65 25.69
CA MET A 1 42.31 -49.50 25.35
C MET A 1 41.59 -48.34 26.06
N LYS A 2 41.88 -48.01 27.33
CA LYS A 2 41.20 -46.93 28.08
C LYS A 2 41.47 -45.50 27.56
N ARG A 3 42.69 -45.19 27.10
CA ARG A 3 43.05 -43.84 26.60
C ARG A 3 42.36 -43.43 25.29
N ARG A 4 42.10 -44.38 24.38
CA ARG A 4 41.36 -44.10 23.11
C ARG A 4 39.89 -43.79 23.36
N ARG A 5 39.25 -44.43 24.34
CA ARG A 5 37.84 -44.16 24.69
C ARG A 5 37.67 -42.77 25.32
N PHE A 6 38.64 -42.32 26.12
CA PHE A 6 38.62 -40.98 26.71
C PHE A 6 38.77 -39.87 25.66
N ALA A 7 39.67 -40.04 24.69
CA ALA A 7 39.84 -39.10 23.58
C ALA A 7 38.60 -38.97 22.69
N VAL A 8 37.89 -40.09 22.44
CA VAL A 8 36.64 -40.08 21.67
C VAL A 8 35.51 -39.37 22.41
N VAL A 9 35.40 -39.54 23.74
CA VAL A 9 34.39 -38.85 24.55
C VAL A 9 34.66 -37.34 24.60
N VAL A 10 35.93 -36.92 24.76
CA VAL A 10 36.29 -35.50 24.75
C VAL A 10 36.03 -34.86 23.38
N ALA A 11 36.33 -35.57 22.29
CA ALA A 11 36.03 -35.09 20.94
C ALA A 11 34.52 -34.99 20.66
N LEU A 12 33.71 -35.92 21.19
CA LEU A 12 32.24 -35.87 21.12
C LEU A 12 31.67 -34.69 21.92
N ILE A 13 32.18 -34.43 23.12
CA ILE A 13 31.74 -33.29 23.95
C ILE A 13 32.13 -31.96 23.29
N ALA A 14 33.34 -31.86 22.72
CA ALA A 14 33.76 -30.68 21.98
C ALA A 14 32.94 -30.46 20.69
N GLY A 15 32.56 -31.55 20.00
CA GLY A 15 31.70 -31.49 18.81
C GLY A 15 30.26 -31.08 19.13
N ILE A 16 29.71 -31.54 20.26
CA ILE A 16 28.37 -31.13 20.73
C ILE A 16 28.38 -29.66 21.19
N LEU A 17 29.44 -29.20 21.86
CA LEU A 17 29.58 -27.78 22.24
C LEU A 17 29.75 -26.85 21.03
N ALA A 18 30.41 -27.30 19.96
CA ALA A 18 30.52 -26.54 18.72
C ALA A 18 29.21 -26.43 17.93
N LEU A 19 28.30 -27.42 18.06
CA LEU A 19 26.98 -27.40 17.41
C LEU A 19 25.96 -26.53 18.16
N VAL A 20 26.10 -26.34 19.47
CA VAL A 20 25.24 -25.42 20.27
C VAL A 20 25.68 -23.96 20.12
N ALA A 21 26.96 -23.71 19.80
CA ALA A 21 27.50 -22.35 19.63
C ALA A 21 27.25 -21.72 18.24
N CYS A 22 26.53 -22.41 17.34
CA CYS A 22 26.27 -21.98 15.98
C CYS A 22 24.76 -21.87 15.67
N GLU A 23 23.93 -21.64 16.69
CA GLU A 23 22.59 -21.08 16.47
C GLU A 23 22.74 -19.60 16.10
N PRO A 24 21.93 -19.07 15.15
CA PRO A 24 21.88 -17.64 14.92
C PRO A 24 21.53 -16.97 16.24
N GLU A 25 22.34 -15.99 16.63
CA GLU A 25 22.22 -15.18 17.83
C GLU A 25 20.73 -14.86 18.07
N ARG A 26 20.09 -15.65 18.94
CA ARG A 26 18.81 -15.25 19.50
C ARG A 26 19.13 -13.97 20.22
N VAL A 27 18.60 -12.86 19.73
CA VAL A 27 18.55 -11.60 20.46
C VAL A 27 17.82 -11.93 21.77
N VAL A 28 18.60 -12.23 22.80
CA VAL A 28 18.11 -12.25 24.18
C VAL A 28 17.89 -10.77 24.46
N ILE A 29 16.62 -10.36 24.40
CA ILE A 29 16.20 -9.06 24.92
C ILE A 29 16.46 -9.15 26.42
N GLU A 30 17.61 -8.66 26.86
CA GLU A 30 17.84 -8.38 28.27
C GLU A 30 16.68 -7.50 28.72
N SER A 31 15.92 -7.98 29.71
CA SER A 31 14.90 -7.18 30.37
C SER A 31 15.60 -5.99 31.00
N GLY A 32 15.53 -4.85 30.29
CA GLY A 32 15.95 -3.56 30.79
C GLY A 32 15.24 -3.20 32.09
N PRO A 33 15.68 -2.11 32.75
CA PRO A 33 15.13 -1.68 34.04
C PRO A 33 13.60 -1.52 33.96
N ALA A 34 12.93 -1.63 35.11
CA ALA A 34 11.47 -1.53 35.23
C ALA A 34 10.91 -0.36 34.39
N GLY A 35 10.28 -0.68 33.26
CA GLY A 35 9.86 0.30 32.25
C GLY A 35 9.59 -0.37 30.91
N TYR A 36 9.11 0.40 29.94
CA TYR A 36 8.76 -0.08 28.60
C TYR A 36 9.87 0.18 27.56
N ASP A 37 11.07 0.60 27.99
CA ASP A 37 12.14 1.04 27.08
C ASP A 37 12.63 -0.09 26.17
N GLY A 38 12.82 0.24 24.89
CA GLY A 38 13.40 -0.67 23.93
C GLY A 38 12.64 -0.77 22.61
N TYR A 39 13.05 -1.76 21.80
CA TYR A 39 12.42 -2.07 20.52
C TYR A 39 11.45 -3.25 20.66
N HIS A 40 10.23 -3.07 20.17
CA HIS A 40 9.18 -4.06 20.21
C HIS A 40 8.62 -4.34 18.84
N VAL A 41 8.44 -5.63 18.53
CA VAL A 41 8.01 -6.06 17.20
C VAL A 41 6.74 -6.91 17.30
N GLY A 42 5.76 -6.57 16.47
CA GLY A 42 4.55 -7.36 16.27
C GLY A 42 4.36 -7.71 14.80
N TYR A 43 3.59 -8.77 14.55
CA TYR A 43 3.35 -9.32 13.22
C TYR A 43 1.88 -9.66 13.01
N SER A 44 1.42 -9.59 11.77
CA SER A 44 0.18 -10.23 11.30
C SER A 44 0.44 -10.80 9.90
N TRP A 45 -0.23 -11.89 9.53
CA TRP A 45 0.07 -12.61 8.29
C TRP A 45 -1.15 -13.11 7.53
N ALA A 46 -0.94 -13.38 6.24
CA ALA A 46 -1.97 -13.90 5.36
C ALA A 46 -2.48 -15.27 5.82
N GLY A 47 -3.80 -15.43 5.86
CA GLY A 47 -4.45 -16.69 6.25
C GLY A 47 -4.50 -16.95 7.75
N GLU A 48 -4.01 -16.02 8.57
CA GLU A 48 -3.99 -16.13 10.04
C GLU A 48 -5.37 -16.45 10.63
N ALA A 49 -6.40 -15.68 10.26
CA ALA A 49 -7.77 -15.91 10.73
C ALA A 49 -8.34 -17.28 10.27
N GLY A 50 -7.78 -17.87 9.22
CA GLY A 50 -8.11 -19.21 8.74
C GLY A 50 -7.25 -20.32 9.33
N GLY A 51 -6.39 -20.03 10.31
CA GLY A 51 -5.51 -21.00 10.96
C GLY A 51 -4.20 -21.29 10.21
N THR A 52 -3.85 -20.50 9.20
CA THR A 52 -2.56 -20.65 8.49
C THR A 52 -1.42 -20.31 9.43
N ALA A 53 -0.40 -21.17 9.52
CA ALA A 53 0.79 -20.87 10.32
C ALA A 53 1.65 -19.80 9.63
N PHE A 54 2.35 -18.97 10.42
CA PHE A 54 3.21 -17.91 9.89
C PHE A 54 4.26 -18.41 8.88
N ALA A 55 4.82 -19.61 9.12
CA ALA A 55 5.81 -20.22 8.22
C ALA A 55 5.27 -20.50 6.81
N ASP A 56 3.97 -20.75 6.72
CA ASP A 56 3.25 -21.07 5.49
C ASP A 56 2.67 -19.82 4.81
N ALA A 57 2.79 -18.65 5.44
CA ALA A 57 2.29 -17.41 4.88
C ALA A 57 3.12 -16.94 3.68
N ASP A 58 2.43 -16.42 2.66
CA ASP A 58 3.00 -15.81 1.46
C ASP A 58 3.10 -14.28 1.56
N ALA A 59 2.48 -13.70 2.59
CA ALA A 59 2.56 -12.29 2.92
C ALA A 59 2.42 -12.06 4.43
N TYR A 60 3.11 -11.06 4.95
CA TYR A 60 2.97 -10.61 6.33
C TYR A 60 3.23 -9.11 6.47
N ILE A 61 2.79 -8.54 7.58
CA ILE A 61 3.12 -7.17 7.99
C ILE A 61 3.78 -7.21 9.36
N GLU A 62 4.76 -6.34 9.57
CA GLU A 62 5.40 -6.12 10.86
C GLU A 62 5.25 -4.66 11.29
N THR A 63 5.16 -4.46 12.60
CA THR A 63 5.22 -3.16 13.26
C THR A 63 6.39 -3.16 14.23
N ILE A 64 7.27 -2.18 14.12
CA ILE A 64 8.41 -1.97 15.00
C ILE A 64 8.18 -0.67 15.76
N LEU A 65 8.16 -0.74 17.09
CA LEU A 65 8.06 0.42 17.97
C LEU A 65 9.37 0.57 18.74
N LYS A 66 9.84 1.82 18.91
CA LYS A 66 10.79 2.18 19.95
C LYS A 66 10.03 2.94 21.03
N LEU A 67 10.06 2.45 22.25
CA LEU A 67 9.43 3.08 23.41
C LEU A 67 10.51 3.63 24.34
N ASP A 68 10.16 4.65 25.14
CA ASP A 68 10.90 5.03 26.33
C ASP A 68 10.38 4.31 27.58
N GLU A 69 11.00 4.56 28.74
CA GLU A 69 10.63 3.95 30.03
C GLU A 69 9.14 4.17 30.40
N ASP A 70 8.54 5.28 29.95
CA ASP A 70 7.15 5.69 30.22
C ASP A 70 6.14 5.22 29.15
N ALA A 71 6.57 4.38 28.21
CA ALA A 71 5.81 3.92 27.04
C ALA A 71 5.48 5.01 26.02
N ASN A 72 6.20 6.14 25.97
CA ASN A 72 6.07 7.07 24.86
C ASN A 72 6.75 6.49 23.63
N ILE A 73 6.06 6.55 22.50
CA ILE A 73 6.55 6.03 21.22
C ILE A 73 7.57 7.02 20.66
N LEU A 74 8.85 6.69 20.77
CA LEU A 74 9.95 7.45 20.19
C LEU A 74 10.05 7.25 18.68
N GLU A 75 9.73 6.04 18.21
CA GLU A 75 9.77 5.67 16.81
C GLU A 75 8.71 4.60 16.50
N ALA A 76 8.10 4.70 15.32
CA ALA A 76 7.22 3.67 14.78
C ALA A 76 7.58 3.39 13.32
N ARG A 77 7.59 2.11 12.92
CA ARG A 77 7.79 1.67 11.54
C ARG A 77 6.85 0.52 11.23
N MET A 78 6.33 0.48 10.01
CA MET A 78 5.53 -0.65 9.50
C MET A 78 6.06 -1.12 8.16
N ARG A 79 6.19 -2.44 8.00
CA ARG A 79 6.69 -3.07 6.77
C ARG A 79 5.78 -4.19 6.33
N TYR A 80 5.37 -4.18 5.06
CA TYR A 80 4.55 -5.23 4.48
C TYR A 80 5.41 -6.01 3.51
N PHE A 81 5.48 -7.32 3.72
CA PHE A 81 6.26 -8.24 2.94
C PHE A 81 5.34 -9.17 2.16
N GLN A 82 5.73 -9.47 0.92
CA GLN A 82 5.10 -10.46 0.08
C GLN A 82 6.17 -11.32 -0.57
N ARG A 83 5.89 -12.60 -0.82
CA ARG A 83 6.73 -13.45 -1.64
C ARG A 83 6.48 -13.17 -3.11
N VAL A 84 7.51 -12.77 -3.83
CA VAL A 84 7.52 -12.63 -5.29
C VAL A 84 8.67 -13.47 -5.81
N ASP A 85 8.39 -14.42 -6.70
CA ASP A 85 9.36 -15.36 -7.27
C ASP A 85 10.21 -16.09 -6.20
N GLY A 86 9.60 -16.41 -5.06
CA GLY A 86 10.24 -17.11 -3.94
C GLY A 86 11.03 -16.20 -2.97
N PHE A 87 11.12 -14.90 -3.22
CA PHE A 87 11.82 -13.95 -2.36
C PHE A 87 10.86 -13.02 -1.62
N TRP A 88 11.17 -12.72 -0.35
CA TRP A 88 10.47 -11.69 0.41
C TRP A 88 10.82 -10.31 -0.13
N THR A 89 9.80 -9.56 -0.55
CA THR A 89 9.94 -8.19 -1.02
C THR A 89 8.98 -7.26 -0.29
N THR A 90 9.41 -6.02 -0.05
CA THR A 90 8.57 -5.04 0.66
C THR A 90 7.66 -4.32 -0.32
N ARG A 91 6.38 -4.18 0.02
CA ARG A 91 5.40 -3.40 -0.77
C ARG A 91 5.77 -1.91 -0.84
N GLN A 92 6.59 -1.45 0.10
CA GLN A 92 7.10 -0.10 0.21
C GLN A 92 8.35 0.19 -0.64
N ALA A 93 8.93 -0.81 -1.31
CA ALA A 93 10.19 -0.63 -2.04
C ALA A 93 10.11 0.48 -3.11
N GLY A 94 8.91 0.81 -3.61
CA GLY A 94 8.66 1.94 -4.51
C GLY A 94 9.33 1.83 -5.89
N ASN A 95 10.13 0.80 -6.12
CA ASN A 95 10.82 0.58 -7.37
C ASN A 95 9.85 0.01 -8.40
N ALA A 96 9.85 0.60 -9.58
CA ALA A 96 9.18 0.06 -10.76
C ALA A 96 10.13 0.07 -11.96
N ARG A 97 10.01 -0.94 -12.81
CA ARG A 97 10.54 -0.87 -14.17
C ARG A 97 9.38 -0.59 -15.10
N VAL A 98 9.46 0.53 -15.82
CA VAL A 98 8.42 0.96 -16.76
C VAL A 98 9.00 0.97 -18.17
N ALA A 99 8.30 0.31 -19.09
CA ALA A 99 8.52 0.42 -20.52
C ALA A 99 7.22 0.86 -21.22
N VAL A 100 7.35 1.58 -22.33
CA VAL A 100 6.22 2.10 -23.09
C VAL A 100 6.36 1.70 -24.56
N ASP A 101 5.32 1.05 -25.10
CA ASP A 101 5.18 0.76 -26.52
C ASP A 101 4.18 1.75 -27.14
N PHE A 102 4.71 2.77 -27.82
CA PHE A 102 3.91 3.79 -28.48
C PHE A 102 3.16 3.29 -29.72
N SER A 103 3.45 2.08 -30.21
CA SER A 103 2.70 1.48 -31.32
C SER A 103 1.35 0.92 -30.87
N VAL A 104 1.21 0.59 -29.59
CA VAL A 104 -0.05 0.10 -29.02
C VAL A 104 -1.05 1.23 -28.91
N THR A 105 -2.30 0.96 -29.29
CA THR A 105 -3.45 1.80 -28.93
C THR A 105 -4.13 1.13 -27.75
N PRO A 106 -4.28 1.81 -26.61
CA PRO A 106 -4.86 1.20 -25.42
C PRO A 106 -6.32 0.83 -25.69
N THR A 107 -6.76 -0.30 -25.14
CA THR A 107 -8.17 -0.73 -25.22
C THR A 107 -8.73 -0.97 -23.83
N MET A 108 -10.04 -0.75 -23.67
CA MET A 108 -10.68 -0.93 -22.37
C MET A 108 -10.67 -2.41 -21.95
N ALA A 109 -10.43 -2.66 -20.67
CA ALA A 109 -10.62 -3.96 -20.07
C ALA A 109 -12.10 -4.36 -20.10
N THR A 110 -12.39 -5.65 -20.26
CA THR A 110 -13.73 -6.19 -20.05
C THR A 110 -13.99 -6.34 -18.54
N LEU A 111 -15.14 -5.87 -18.08
CA LEU A 111 -15.57 -5.94 -16.68
C LEU A 111 -16.32 -7.25 -16.37
N GLY A 112 -16.67 -7.47 -15.10
CA GLY A 112 -17.48 -8.60 -14.67
C GLY A 112 -16.70 -9.89 -14.38
N SER A 113 -17.44 -11.01 -14.35
CA SER A 113 -16.92 -12.37 -14.08
C SER A 113 -15.97 -12.87 -15.16
N ASP A 114 -16.22 -12.47 -16.41
CA ASP A 114 -15.40 -12.82 -17.59
C ASP A 114 -14.33 -11.75 -17.85
N TYR A 115 -13.73 -11.23 -16.78
CA TYR A 115 -12.71 -10.18 -16.85
C TYR A 115 -11.62 -10.52 -17.87
N ARG A 116 -11.30 -9.54 -18.71
CA ARG A 116 -10.16 -9.57 -19.62
C ARG A 116 -9.43 -8.25 -19.58
N ALA A 117 -8.11 -8.29 -19.41
CA ALA A 117 -7.29 -7.10 -19.59
C ALA A 117 -7.42 -6.60 -21.04
N GLY A 118 -7.46 -5.30 -21.21
CA GLY A 118 -7.32 -4.66 -22.51
C GLY A 118 -5.84 -4.58 -22.92
N ASN A 119 -5.60 -3.96 -24.07
CA ASN A 119 -4.25 -3.67 -24.54
C ASN A 119 -3.69 -2.48 -23.77
N SER A 120 -2.49 -2.65 -23.21
CA SER A 120 -1.78 -1.60 -22.49
C SER A 120 -0.56 -1.15 -23.29
N MET A 121 -0.32 0.17 -23.37
CA MET A 121 0.95 0.71 -23.87
C MET A 121 2.08 0.53 -22.86
N PHE A 122 1.77 0.25 -21.59
CA PHE A 122 2.73 0.24 -20.49
C PHE A 122 3.01 -1.17 -19.98
N SER A 123 4.29 -1.54 -19.95
CA SER A 123 4.76 -2.71 -19.19
C SER A 123 5.37 -2.23 -17.87
N ILE A 124 4.64 -2.43 -16.77
CA ILE A 124 5.03 -1.96 -15.43
C ILE A 124 5.32 -3.16 -14.52
N TYR A 125 6.59 -3.36 -14.18
CA TYR A 125 7.04 -4.37 -13.23
C TYR A 125 7.29 -3.71 -11.88
N THR A 126 6.40 -3.96 -10.92
CA THR A 126 6.53 -3.49 -9.54
C THR A 126 5.74 -4.39 -8.61
N VAL A 127 6.13 -4.39 -7.34
CA VAL A 127 5.47 -5.11 -6.24
C VAL A 127 4.13 -4.48 -5.87
N ASN A 128 3.90 -3.21 -6.25
CA ASN A 128 2.63 -2.54 -6.01
C ASN A 128 2.41 -1.36 -6.96
N ARG A 129 1.25 -1.37 -7.63
CA ARG A 129 0.83 -0.32 -8.55
C ARG A 129 -0.15 0.69 -7.96
N MET A 130 -0.61 0.52 -6.71
CA MET A 130 -1.57 1.46 -6.11
C MET A 130 -1.00 2.88 -6.04
N SER A 131 -1.76 3.84 -6.56
CA SER A 131 -1.38 5.25 -6.71
C SER A 131 -0.14 5.49 -7.57
N LEU A 132 0.24 4.53 -8.42
CA LEU A 132 1.33 4.70 -9.37
C LEU A 132 0.86 5.60 -10.53
N TYR A 133 1.75 6.49 -10.98
CA TYR A 133 1.64 7.11 -12.30
C TYR A 133 2.92 6.85 -13.10
N ALA A 134 2.79 6.84 -14.42
CA ALA A 134 3.91 6.82 -15.34
C ALA A 134 3.64 7.71 -16.55
N VAL A 135 4.70 8.27 -17.12
CA VAL A 135 4.63 9.14 -18.30
C VAL A 135 5.86 8.94 -19.18
N ALA A 136 5.67 8.99 -20.50
CA ALA A 136 6.75 9.03 -21.47
C ALA A 136 6.34 9.89 -22.66
N VAL A 137 7.34 10.48 -23.35
CA VAL A 137 7.10 11.24 -24.57
C VAL A 137 8.04 10.72 -25.66
N HIS A 138 7.46 10.25 -26.76
CA HIS A 138 8.19 9.75 -27.91
C HIS A 138 8.84 10.90 -28.71
N GLY A 139 9.83 10.58 -29.56
CA GLY A 139 10.57 11.57 -30.34
C GLY A 139 9.72 12.38 -31.33
N ASP A 140 8.56 11.87 -31.73
CA ASP A 140 7.60 12.57 -32.61
C ASP A 140 6.63 13.50 -31.85
N GLY A 141 6.71 13.55 -30.52
CA GLY A 141 5.82 14.34 -29.67
C GLY A 141 4.57 13.60 -29.20
N THR A 142 4.46 12.29 -29.44
CA THR A 142 3.41 11.46 -28.82
C THR A 142 3.66 11.34 -27.32
N ALA A 143 2.70 11.75 -26.49
CA ALA A 143 2.77 11.57 -25.04
C ALA A 143 1.89 10.39 -24.61
N ALA A 144 2.42 9.56 -23.71
CA ALA A 144 1.70 8.43 -23.12
C ALA A 144 1.70 8.59 -21.60
N VAL A 145 0.54 8.36 -20.98
CA VAL A 145 0.33 8.44 -19.54
C VAL A 145 -0.33 7.16 -19.05
N ALA A 146 0.09 6.67 -17.89
CA ALA A 146 -0.63 5.70 -17.09
C ALA A 146 -0.86 6.26 -15.67
N VAL A 147 -2.07 6.11 -15.14
CA VAL A 147 -2.42 6.44 -13.75
C VAL A 147 -3.25 5.30 -13.18
N VAL A 148 -2.83 4.75 -12.04
CA VAL A 148 -3.62 3.74 -11.32
C VAL A 148 -4.60 4.42 -10.40
N GLU A 149 -5.87 4.40 -10.78
CA GLU A 149 -6.93 5.10 -10.07
C GLU A 149 -7.36 4.30 -8.82
N PRO A 150 -7.32 4.89 -7.61
CA PRO A 150 -7.44 4.16 -6.35
C PRO A 150 -8.85 3.60 -6.08
N MET A 151 -9.90 4.19 -6.65
CA MET A 151 -11.29 3.82 -6.35
C MET A 151 -11.73 2.60 -7.14
N THR A 152 -11.44 2.59 -8.43
CA THR A 152 -11.68 1.50 -9.37
C THR A 152 -10.57 0.45 -9.33
N ARG A 153 -9.35 0.84 -8.93
CA ARG A 153 -8.13 0.01 -8.95
C ARG A 153 -7.72 -0.43 -10.35
N TYR A 154 -8.10 0.32 -11.38
CA TYR A 154 -7.65 0.11 -12.75
C TYR A 154 -6.49 1.04 -13.12
N GLN A 155 -5.64 0.58 -14.04
CA GLN A 155 -4.69 1.41 -14.75
C GLN A 155 -5.44 2.15 -15.87
N PHE A 156 -5.50 3.47 -15.78
CA PHE A 156 -6.03 4.35 -16.80
C PHE A 156 -4.90 4.86 -17.67
N GLU A 157 -5.04 4.72 -18.97
CA GLU A 157 -4.06 5.15 -19.95
C GLU A 157 -4.60 6.27 -20.82
N MET A 158 -3.71 7.19 -21.19
CA MET A 158 -4.00 8.28 -22.11
C MET A 158 -2.89 8.33 -23.16
N LYS A 159 -3.29 8.43 -24.43
CA LYS A 159 -2.37 8.57 -25.57
C LYS A 159 -2.68 9.88 -26.29
N PHE A 160 -1.74 10.81 -26.26
CA PHE A 160 -1.85 12.10 -26.94
C PHE A 160 -0.99 12.06 -28.21
N PRO A 161 -1.60 12.05 -29.41
CA PRO A 161 -0.85 11.98 -30.66
C PRO A 161 -0.08 13.28 -30.94
N PRO A 162 0.87 13.27 -31.90
CA PRO A 162 1.54 14.48 -32.36
C PRO A 162 0.52 15.54 -32.79
N GLY A 163 0.67 16.76 -32.29
CA GLY A 163 -0.25 17.88 -32.61
C GLY A 163 -1.51 17.97 -31.74
N PHE A 164 -1.66 17.11 -30.72
CA PHE A 164 -2.73 17.25 -29.73
C PHE A 164 -2.74 18.65 -29.09
N ASP A 165 -3.94 19.21 -28.86
CA ASP A 165 -4.09 20.49 -28.16
C ASP A 165 -3.95 20.32 -26.66
N TYR A 166 -2.73 20.55 -26.15
CA TYR A 166 -2.44 20.46 -24.72
C TYR A 166 -3.07 21.56 -23.85
N ARG A 167 -3.84 22.50 -24.45
CA ARG A 167 -4.67 23.47 -23.73
C ARG A 167 -6.07 22.95 -23.42
N ALA A 168 -6.47 21.82 -24.03
CA ALA A 168 -7.71 21.12 -23.68
C ALA A 168 -7.77 20.87 -22.16
N GLN A 169 -8.96 20.99 -21.59
CA GLN A 169 -9.15 20.79 -20.15
C GLN A 169 -9.21 19.30 -19.82
N MET A 170 -8.70 18.92 -18.64
CA MET A 170 -8.79 17.55 -18.12
C MET A 170 -10.24 17.06 -17.98
N SER A 171 -11.22 17.96 -17.85
CA SER A 171 -12.66 17.65 -17.82
C SER A 171 -13.18 17.11 -19.15
N GLU A 172 -12.54 17.45 -20.27
CA GLU A 172 -12.88 16.99 -21.61
C GLU A 172 -12.38 15.56 -21.87
N LEU A 173 -11.38 15.12 -21.10
CA LEU A 173 -10.78 13.79 -21.16
C LEU A 173 -11.62 12.81 -20.33
N THR A 174 -12.77 12.44 -20.88
CA THR A 174 -13.68 11.47 -20.26
C THR A 174 -13.41 10.05 -20.72
N LEU A 175 -13.92 9.05 -20.01
CA LEU A 175 -13.84 7.65 -20.45
C LEU A 175 -14.57 7.47 -21.81
N GLY A 176 -15.73 8.11 -21.98
CA GLY A 176 -16.52 8.06 -23.20
C GLY A 176 -15.89 8.78 -24.40
N SER A 177 -14.94 9.69 -24.16
CA SER A 177 -14.14 10.30 -25.24
C SER A 177 -13.16 9.32 -25.89
N GLY A 178 -12.87 8.20 -25.22
CA GLY A 178 -11.82 7.25 -25.62
C GLY A 178 -10.39 7.73 -25.36
N LEU A 179 -10.20 8.94 -24.82
CA LEU A 179 -8.88 9.49 -24.48
C LEU A 179 -8.36 9.01 -23.12
N VAL A 180 -9.24 8.50 -22.27
CA VAL A 180 -8.94 7.96 -20.94
C VAL A 180 -9.43 6.52 -20.89
N VAL A 181 -8.51 5.57 -20.97
CA VAL A 181 -8.83 4.16 -21.24
C VAL A 181 -8.40 3.28 -20.06
N PRO A 182 -9.32 2.68 -19.30
CA PRO A 182 -8.98 1.70 -18.27
C PRO A 182 -8.54 0.37 -18.89
N THR A 183 -7.26 0.02 -18.82
CA THR A 183 -6.67 -1.12 -19.56
C THR A 183 -6.51 -2.37 -18.72
N GLU A 184 -6.17 -2.27 -17.43
CA GLU A 184 -5.84 -3.42 -16.58
C GLU A 184 -6.33 -3.22 -15.14
N ARG A 185 -6.86 -4.29 -14.52
CA ARG A 185 -7.19 -4.29 -13.08
C ARG A 185 -5.89 -4.53 -12.31
N THR A 186 -5.52 -3.59 -11.45
CA THR A 186 -4.26 -3.66 -10.69
C THR A 186 -4.40 -4.32 -9.33
N SER A 187 -5.61 -4.36 -8.77
CA SER A 187 -5.92 -5.10 -7.54
C SER A 187 -7.44 -5.34 -7.39
N GLY A 188 -7.82 -6.36 -6.60
CA GLY A 188 -9.22 -6.63 -6.26
C GLY A 188 -9.76 -5.68 -5.17
N GLY A 189 -11.05 -5.75 -4.85
CA GLY A 189 -11.66 -4.99 -3.75
C GLY A 189 -11.80 -3.48 -4.02
N ALA A 190 -12.08 -3.12 -5.28
CA ALA A 190 -12.40 -1.76 -5.67
C ALA A 190 -13.62 -1.24 -4.90
N TRP A 191 -13.60 0.04 -4.53
CA TRP A 191 -14.77 0.69 -3.92
C TRP A 191 -15.78 1.10 -5.00
N LEU A 192 -15.28 1.53 -6.16
CA LEU A 192 -16.09 1.78 -7.35
C LEU A 192 -15.92 0.58 -8.30
N ALA A 193 -16.93 -0.28 -8.37
CA ALA A 193 -16.92 -1.46 -9.22
C ALA A 193 -18.07 -1.36 -10.24
N PRO A 194 -17.91 -0.58 -11.33
CA PRO A 194 -18.95 -0.47 -12.35
C PRO A 194 -19.21 -1.83 -13.02
N GLU A 195 -20.43 -2.06 -13.48
CA GLU A 195 -20.77 -3.23 -14.30
C GLU A 195 -20.41 -2.98 -15.78
N SER A 196 -20.50 -1.71 -16.21
CA SER A 196 -20.06 -1.22 -17.52
C SER A 196 -19.25 0.08 -17.41
N TRP A 197 -18.27 0.26 -18.31
CA TRP A 197 -17.56 1.54 -18.42
C TRP A 197 -18.47 2.70 -18.84
N ASP A 198 -19.61 2.42 -19.47
CA ASP A 198 -20.59 3.44 -19.85
C ASP A 198 -21.16 4.18 -18.63
N GLU A 199 -21.26 3.52 -17.47
CA GLU A 199 -21.68 4.15 -16.21
C GLU A 199 -20.77 5.31 -15.79
N LEU A 200 -19.50 5.23 -16.22
CA LEU A 200 -18.47 6.22 -15.96
C LEU A 200 -18.10 7.02 -17.22
N GLY A 201 -18.82 6.85 -18.34
CA GLY A 201 -18.47 7.41 -19.64
C GLY A 201 -18.34 8.93 -19.67
N ASN A 202 -19.18 9.65 -18.91
CA ASN A 202 -19.12 11.11 -18.80
C ASN A 202 -18.18 11.61 -17.68
N ARG A 203 -17.44 10.70 -17.03
CA ARG A 203 -16.50 11.04 -15.96
C ARG A 203 -15.10 11.18 -16.51
N HIS A 204 -14.34 12.11 -15.94
CA HIS A 204 -12.90 12.25 -16.14
C HIS A 204 -12.16 11.79 -14.88
N LEU A 205 -10.84 11.59 -14.98
CA LEU A 205 -9.99 11.01 -13.93
C LEU A 205 -10.17 11.65 -12.53
N PHE A 206 -10.33 12.98 -12.48
CA PHE A 206 -10.50 13.74 -11.23
C PHE A 206 -11.95 13.86 -10.73
N ALA A 207 -12.90 13.17 -11.37
CA ALA A 207 -14.32 13.19 -10.98
C ALA A 207 -15.00 11.82 -11.15
N LEU A 208 -14.26 10.71 -11.01
CA LEU A 208 -14.80 9.35 -11.12
C LEU A 208 -15.71 8.95 -9.95
N GLY A 209 -15.42 9.48 -8.76
CA GLY A 209 -16.22 9.20 -7.56
C GLY A 209 -15.98 10.20 -6.44
N ARG A 210 -16.64 9.96 -5.31
CA ARG A 210 -16.60 10.85 -4.13
C ARG A 210 -15.19 11.12 -3.59
N TYR A 211 -14.27 10.18 -3.79
CA TYR A 211 -12.91 10.24 -3.27
C TYR A 211 -11.85 10.53 -4.34
N SER A 212 -12.25 11.13 -5.47
CA SER A 212 -11.31 11.55 -6.52
C SER A 212 -10.31 12.60 -6.01
N ASN A 213 -10.63 13.27 -4.91
CA ASN A 213 -9.75 14.21 -4.21
C ASN A 213 -8.42 13.56 -3.77
N VAL A 214 -8.37 12.23 -3.58
CA VAL A 214 -7.13 11.50 -3.27
C VAL A 214 -6.06 11.67 -4.36
N LEU A 215 -6.46 11.89 -5.61
CA LEU A 215 -5.51 12.21 -6.68
C LEU A 215 -4.96 13.64 -6.52
N SER A 216 -5.82 14.61 -6.20
CA SER A 216 -5.54 16.04 -6.36
C SER A 216 -5.20 16.82 -5.09
N ASP A 217 -5.42 16.25 -3.90
CA ASP A 217 -5.26 16.98 -2.63
C ASP A 217 -3.80 17.04 -2.16
N SER A 218 -2.97 16.09 -2.60
CA SER A 218 -1.57 15.99 -2.18
C SER A 218 -0.67 15.33 -3.23
N GLY A 219 0.63 15.52 -3.06
CA GLY A 219 1.65 14.93 -3.93
C GLY A 219 1.75 15.62 -5.28
N VAL A 220 2.17 14.87 -6.31
CA VAL A 220 2.52 15.43 -7.63
C VAL A 220 1.35 16.10 -8.34
N PHE A 221 0.12 15.66 -8.12
CA PHE A 221 -1.08 16.24 -8.74
C PHE A 221 -1.80 17.24 -7.82
N SER A 222 -1.13 17.70 -6.75
CA SER A 222 -1.68 18.72 -5.85
C SER A 222 -2.17 19.93 -6.64
N GLY A 223 -3.47 20.24 -6.56
CA GLY A 223 -4.10 21.37 -7.25
C GLY A 223 -4.47 21.13 -8.72
N ILE A 224 -4.18 19.95 -9.28
CA ILE A 224 -4.70 19.54 -10.59
C ILE A 224 -6.17 19.11 -10.45
N SER A 225 -7.02 19.58 -11.36
CA SER A 225 -8.45 19.27 -11.36
C SER A 225 -9.00 19.20 -12.77
N GLY A 226 -10.32 19.01 -12.92
CA GLY A 226 -10.99 19.03 -14.23
C GLY A 226 -10.79 20.34 -15.01
N SER A 227 -10.60 21.48 -14.35
CA SER A 227 -10.35 22.78 -15.02
C SER A 227 -8.89 22.99 -15.42
N SER A 228 -7.97 22.12 -14.98
CA SER A 228 -6.57 22.16 -15.39
C SER A 228 -6.42 21.71 -16.84
N THR A 229 -5.42 22.22 -17.54
CA THR A 229 -5.11 21.77 -18.90
C THR A 229 -4.35 20.45 -18.88
N VAL A 230 -4.37 19.71 -20.00
CA VAL A 230 -3.52 18.52 -20.19
C VAL A 230 -2.04 18.86 -20.03
N ARG A 231 -1.62 20.06 -20.47
CA ARG A 231 -0.26 20.56 -20.22
C ARG A 231 0.08 20.61 -18.73
N ASN A 232 -0.78 21.21 -17.91
CA ASN A 232 -0.55 21.31 -16.46
C ASN A 232 -0.40 19.92 -15.83
N PHE A 233 -1.24 18.96 -16.27
CA PHE A 233 -1.19 17.58 -15.79
C PHE A 233 0.10 16.85 -16.19
N LEU A 234 0.56 16.99 -17.43
CA LEU A 234 1.82 16.39 -17.89
C LEU A 234 3.04 17.04 -17.22
N GLN A 235 3.02 18.36 -17.01
CA GLN A 235 4.07 19.07 -16.30
C GLN A 235 4.16 18.64 -14.83
N ALA A 236 3.03 18.37 -14.17
CA ALA A 236 3.00 17.80 -12.83
C ALA A 236 3.68 16.42 -12.75
N MET A 237 3.69 15.64 -13.85
CA MET A 237 4.45 14.39 -13.97
C MET A 237 5.92 14.59 -14.39
N GLY A 238 6.35 15.84 -14.57
CA GLY A 238 7.72 16.19 -14.97
C GLY A 238 7.98 16.13 -16.47
N VAL A 239 6.94 16.26 -17.32
CA VAL A 239 7.11 16.48 -18.76
C VAL A 239 7.42 17.94 -19.02
N GLU A 240 8.48 18.20 -19.76
CA GLU A 240 8.83 19.55 -20.22
C GLU A 240 8.17 19.87 -21.55
N PHE A 241 7.98 21.15 -21.83
CA PHE A 241 7.37 21.64 -23.07
C PHE A 241 8.26 22.69 -23.73
N SER A 242 8.46 22.56 -25.04
CA SER A 242 9.06 23.59 -25.89
C SER A 242 7.96 24.23 -26.74
N GLY A 243 7.53 25.44 -26.38
CA GLY A 243 6.31 26.03 -26.94
C GLY A 243 5.08 25.24 -26.51
N ASP A 244 4.31 24.75 -27.48
CA ASP A 244 3.11 23.92 -27.28
C ASP A 244 3.39 22.41 -27.47
N ARG A 245 4.65 22.00 -27.68
CA ARG A 245 5.03 20.59 -27.90
C ARG A 245 5.74 19.99 -26.68
N PRO A 246 5.37 18.78 -26.24
CA PRO A 246 6.09 18.10 -25.18
C PRO A 246 7.47 17.67 -25.68
N VAL A 247 8.47 17.76 -24.81
CA VAL A 247 9.84 17.33 -25.10
C VAL A 247 9.95 15.83 -24.87
N ALA A 248 10.60 15.13 -25.80
CA ALA A 248 10.83 13.69 -25.70
C ALA A 248 11.51 13.35 -24.37
N THR A 249 10.98 12.34 -23.68
CA THR A 249 11.48 11.89 -22.38
C THR A 249 11.36 10.38 -22.28
N SER A 250 12.41 9.76 -21.72
CA SER A 250 12.33 8.36 -21.29
C SER A 250 11.24 8.19 -20.22
N PRO A 251 10.71 6.97 -20.03
CA PRO A 251 9.67 6.72 -19.04
C PRO A 251 10.05 7.23 -17.65
N LYS A 252 9.21 8.11 -17.10
CA LYS A 252 9.24 8.57 -15.71
C LYS A 252 8.06 7.94 -14.98
N TYR A 253 8.22 7.66 -13.69
CA TYR A 253 7.14 7.16 -12.85
C TYR A 253 7.28 7.66 -11.43
N GLY A 254 6.20 7.54 -10.66
CA GLY A 254 6.18 7.85 -9.25
C GLY A 254 4.86 7.41 -8.62
N TYR A 255 4.64 7.88 -7.40
CA TYR A 255 3.39 7.66 -6.68
C TYR A 255 2.76 9.01 -6.33
N PHE A 256 1.46 9.15 -6.56
CA PHE A 256 0.71 10.36 -6.23
C PHE A 256 0.03 10.26 -4.86
N GLY A 257 -0.67 11.33 -4.45
CA GLY A 257 -1.24 11.47 -3.12
C GLY A 257 -0.15 11.49 -2.06
N ILE A 258 -0.34 10.74 -0.98
CA ILE A 258 0.66 10.61 0.09
C ILE A 258 1.81 9.65 -0.25
N GLY A 259 1.84 9.06 -1.45
CA GLY A 259 2.90 8.14 -1.89
C GLY A 259 2.54 6.65 -1.77
N GLY A 260 1.30 6.28 -2.10
CA GLY A 260 0.84 4.90 -2.06
C GLY A 260 0.88 4.26 -0.66
N TRP A 261 1.13 2.95 -0.60
CA TRP A 261 1.21 2.23 0.67
C TRP A 261 2.37 2.68 1.55
N ALA A 262 3.52 3.04 0.97
CA ALA A 262 4.63 3.61 1.71
C ALA A 262 4.21 4.92 2.41
N GLY A 263 3.50 5.78 1.68
CA GLY A 263 2.85 6.97 2.23
C GLY A 263 1.92 6.70 3.41
N ASN A 264 1.04 5.71 3.26
CA ASN A 264 0.10 5.32 4.30
C ASN A 264 0.82 4.84 5.57
N TYR A 265 1.82 3.97 5.45
CA TYR A 265 2.59 3.48 6.59
C TYR A 265 3.41 4.58 7.26
N ASN A 266 3.95 5.53 6.49
CA ASN A 266 4.60 6.72 7.03
C ASN A 266 3.62 7.62 7.79
N ALA A 267 2.37 7.76 7.32
CA ALA A 267 1.34 8.54 8.01
C ALA A 267 0.97 7.90 9.36
N ILE A 268 0.82 6.57 9.40
CA ILE A 268 0.58 5.84 10.65
C ILE A 268 1.76 6.02 11.60
N ALA A 269 2.99 5.83 11.13
CA ALA A 269 4.18 6.04 11.92
C ALA A 269 4.23 7.46 12.54
N ARG A 270 4.00 8.49 11.73
CA ARG A 270 3.95 9.89 12.20
C ARG A 270 2.84 10.14 13.22
N TYR A 271 1.69 9.49 13.08
CA TYR A 271 0.61 9.60 14.06
C TYR A 271 1.01 9.00 15.41
N LEU A 272 1.68 7.84 15.39
CA LEU A 272 2.06 7.10 16.59
C LEU A 272 3.21 7.78 17.34
N THR A 273 4.23 8.27 16.63
CA THR A 273 5.39 8.93 17.24
C THR A 273 4.98 10.11 18.13
N GLY A 274 5.49 10.12 19.37
CA GLY A 274 5.18 11.12 20.40
C GLY A 274 3.92 10.82 21.21
N ARG A 275 3.17 9.75 20.90
CA ARG A 275 2.02 9.31 21.71
C ARG A 275 2.45 8.29 22.75
N ASN A 276 1.66 8.20 23.81
CA ASN A 276 1.83 7.16 24.81
C ASN A 276 1.13 5.86 24.37
N ALA A 277 1.87 4.76 24.27
CA ALA A 277 1.38 3.48 23.79
C ALA A 277 0.30 2.87 24.70
N ARG A 278 0.23 3.27 25.98
CA ARG A 278 -0.81 2.83 26.92
C ARG A 278 -2.17 3.47 26.66
N THR A 279 -2.20 4.62 25.98
CA THR A 279 -3.45 5.32 25.64
C THR A 279 -3.90 5.07 24.20
N VAL A 280 -2.99 4.59 23.35
CA VAL A 280 -3.23 4.25 21.95
C VAL A 280 -3.01 2.77 21.76
N THR A 281 -3.95 1.95 22.21
CA THR A 281 -3.83 0.48 22.17
C THR A 281 -4.33 -0.13 20.85
N SER A 282 -4.77 0.70 19.91
CA SER A 282 -5.34 0.31 18.62
C SER A 282 -5.14 1.42 17.58
N LEU A 283 -5.01 1.06 16.30
CA LEU A 283 -5.01 2.04 15.18
C LEU A 283 -6.43 2.43 14.74
N VAL A 284 -7.43 1.82 15.35
CA VAL A 284 -8.85 2.09 15.16
C VAL A 284 -9.37 2.79 16.42
N ASP A 285 -10.03 3.93 16.25
CA ASP A 285 -10.75 4.62 17.32
C ASP A 285 -12.15 4.02 17.49
N TRP A 286 -12.38 3.39 18.64
CA TRP A 286 -13.61 2.65 18.99
C TRP A 286 -14.63 3.48 19.78
N PHE A 287 -14.25 4.68 20.21
CA PHE A 287 -15.03 5.48 21.18
C PHE A 287 -16.19 6.32 20.64
N PRO A 288 -16.36 6.60 19.34
CA PRO A 288 -17.52 7.38 18.90
C PRO A 288 -18.83 6.57 19.03
N ASP A 289 -19.80 7.13 19.75
CA ASP A 289 -21.09 6.48 20.05
C ASP A 289 -21.84 5.96 18.82
N ARG A 290 -21.71 6.66 17.68
CA ARG A 290 -22.30 6.26 16.40
C ARG A 290 -21.76 4.93 15.83
N TYR A 291 -20.71 4.35 16.41
CA TYR A 291 -20.04 3.12 15.94
C TYR A 291 -20.16 1.95 16.92
N ARG A 292 -20.75 2.19 18.09
CA ARG A 292 -20.85 1.23 19.20
C ARG A 292 -21.63 -0.03 18.80
N ASP A 293 -22.71 0.13 18.03
CA ASP A 293 -23.59 -0.98 17.62
C ASP A 293 -22.99 -1.83 16.49
N ALA A 294 -21.97 -1.30 15.79
CA ALA A 294 -21.23 -2.04 14.77
C ALA A 294 -20.23 -3.03 15.38
N ILE A 295 -20.00 -2.99 16.69
CA ILE A 295 -19.04 -3.81 17.42
C ILE A 295 -19.83 -4.81 18.28
N ASN A 296 -19.88 -6.07 17.86
CA ASN A 296 -20.50 -7.14 18.62
C ASN A 296 -19.77 -8.47 18.33
N ASP A 297 -20.12 -9.50 19.10
CA ASP A 297 -19.51 -10.83 19.03
C ASP A 297 -19.64 -11.50 17.65
N GLN A 298 -20.56 -11.01 16.80
CA GLN A 298 -20.75 -11.44 15.40
C GLN A 298 -20.07 -10.52 14.37
N ASN A 299 -19.64 -9.31 14.77
CA ASN A 299 -19.05 -8.26 13.92
C ASN A 299 -17.53 -8.11 14.10
N GLN A 300 -16.85 -9.09 14.70
CA GLN A 300 -15.39 -9.21 14.61
C GLN A 300 -14.90 -9.41 13.15
N PHE A 301 -15.82 -9.77 12.25
CA PHE A 301 -15.61 -9.87 10.80
C PHE A 301 -16.65 -9.01 10.07
N GLY A 302 -16.18 -8.00 9.35
CA GLY A 302 -17.05 -6.95 8.80
C GLY A 302 -18.22 -7.43 7.94
N ILE A 303 -19.39 -6.84 8.17
CA ILE A 303 -20.50 -6.70 7.21
C ILE A 303 -21.19 -5.33 7.43
N ASP A 304 -21.52 -4.67 6.32
CA ASP A 304 -22.53 -3.61 6.09
C ASP A 304 -22.82 -2.57 7.17
N VAL A 305 -21.84 -1.70 7.46
CA VAL A 305 -22.12 -0.35 7.98
C VAL A 305 -21.74 0.71 6.96
N PRO A 306 -22.50 1.83 6.89
CA PRO A 306 -22.24 2.91 5.95
C PRO A 306 -20.78 3.39 6.00
N THR A 307 -20.21 3.56 4.81
CA THR A 307 -18.90 4.18 4.53
C THR A 307 -18.62 5.39 5.46
N GLY A 308 -17.53 5.35 6.24
CA GLY A 308 -17.17 6.40 7.21
C GLY A 308 -17.47 6.07 8.69
N ALA A 309 -17.68 4.78 9.01
CA ALA A 309 -18.07 4.33 10.34
C ALA A 309 -16.92 4.03 11.34
N THR A 310 -15.70 4.51 11.09
CA THR A 310 -14.57 4.50 12.05
C THR A 310 -13.68 5.72 11.84
N ARG A 311 -13.03 6.22 12.89
CA ARG A 311 -11.86 7.10 12.75
C ARG A 311 -10.61 6.23 12.87
N THR A 312 -10.27 5.53 11.80
CA THR A 312 -8.99 4.83 11.71
C THR A 312 -7.87 5.87 11.57
N VAL A 313 -6.71 5.64 12.17
CA VAL A 313 -5.49 6.45 11.93
C VAL A 313 -5.15 6.46 10.43
N GLN A 314 -5.49 5.37 9.75
CA GLN A 314 -5.65 5.34 8.30
C GLN A 314 -6.84 6.23 7.94
N ASN A 315 -6.61 7.49 7.57
CA ASN A 315 -7.66 8.27 6.94
C ASN A 315 -7.96 7.66 5.57
N SER A 316 -8.87 6.70 5.59
CA SER A 316 -9.22 5.82 4.47
C SER A 316 -9.79 6.61 3.29
N THR A 317 -10.39 7.77 3.58
CA THR A 317 -10.99 8.65 2.58
C THR A 317 -9.99 9.57 1.90
N ASP A 318 -8.93 9.99 2.62
CA ASP A 318 -7.97 11.00 2.12
C ASP A 318 -6.56 10.41 1.87
N GLY A 319 -6.34 9.13 2.21
CA GLY A 319 -5.02 8.49 2.30
C GLY A 319 -4.81 7.20 1.50
N ILE A 320 -5.70 6.87 0.54
CA ILE A 320 -5.55 5.78 -0.46
C ILE A 320 -6.24 4.42 -0.09
N SER A 321 -6.80 4.22 1.11
CA SER A 321 -7.52 2.97 1.43
C SER A 321 -9.02 3.17 1.61
N GLY A 322 -9.88 2.82 0.64
CA GLY A 322 -11.34 2.99 0.75
C GLY A 322 -11.97 2.66 2.13
N ALA A 323 -12.87 3.55 2.57
CA ALA A 323 -13.52 3.54 3.88
C ALA A 323 -14.40 2.31 4.12
N THR A 324 -14.04 1.53 5.15
CA THR A 324 -14.89 0.51 5.78
C THR A 324 -14.43 0.31 7.22
N VAL A 325 -15.37 0.04 8.14
CA VAL A 325 -15.08 -0.40 9.53
C VAL A 325 -14.41 -1.75 9.45
N ARG A 326 -13.09 -1.79 9.51
CA ARG A 326 -12.32 -3.03 9.37
C ARG A 326 -11.12 -3.00 10.30
N MET A 327 -10.99 -4.04 11.12
CA MET A 327 -9.72 -4.32 11.79
C MET A 327 -8.70 -4.66 10.70
N SER A 328 -7.71 -3.80 10.54
CA SER A 328 -6.66 -3.97 9.56
C SER A 328 -5.53 -4.84 10.13
N ARG A 329 -4.89 -5.63 9.28
CA ARG A 329 -3.63 -6.33 9.62
C ARG A 329 -2.58 -5.40 10.24
N GLU A 330 -2.56 -4.11 9.85
CA GLU A 330 -1.71 -3.07 10.44
C GLU A 330 -2.00 -2.90 11.95
N SER A 331 -3.28 -2.88 12.33
CA SER A 331 -3.70 -2.75 13.73
C SER A 331 -3.36 -3.98 14.54
N THR A 332 -3.56 -5.19 14.01
CA THR A 332 -3.17 -6.45 14.65
C THR A 332 -1.66 -6.51 14.90
N SER A 333 -0.88 -6.16 13.88
CA SER A 333 0.58 -6.09 13.99
C SER A 333 1.03 -5.04 15.02
N TYR A 334 0.37 -3.89 15.08
CA TYR A 334 0.63 -2.89 16.12
C TYR A 334 0.28 -3.39 17.53
N GLN A 335 -0.89 -3.99 17.71
CA GLN A 335 -1.30 -4.57 18.99
C GLN A 335 -0.31 -5.63 19.48
N ARG A 336 0.21 -6.47 18.59
CA ARG A 336 1.24 -7.45 18.95
C ARG A 336 2.59 -6.82 19.29
N ALA A 337 2.93 -5.66 18.74
CA ALA A 337 4.08 -4.91 19.21
C ALA A 337 3.87 -4.43 20.66
N LEU A 338 2.63 -4.08 21.03
CA LEU A 338 2.26 -3.75 22.41
C LEU A 338 2.23 -4.98 23.33
N VAL A 339 1.86 -6.16 22.82
CA VAL A 339 2.01 -7.43 23.56
C VAL A 339 3.48 -7.71 23.84
N ASN A 340 4.33 -7.55 22.84
CA ASN A 340 5.78 -7.71 23.01
C ASN A 340 6.38 -6.69 24.00
N ALA A 341 5.78 -5.49 24.12
CA ALA A 341 6.12 -4.51 25.14
C ALA A 341 5.52 -4.78 26.54
N GLY A 342 4.70 -5.83 26.70
CA GLY A 342 4.01 -6.11 27.97
C GLY A 342 2.90 -5.12 28.31
N ILE A 343 2.43 -4.32 27.35
CA ILE A 343 1.33 -3.35 27.53
C ILE A 343 -0.03 -4.05 27.35
N LEU A 344 -0.12 -4.99 26.42
CA LEU A 344 -1.31 -5.81 26.16
C LEU A 344 -1.01 -7.29 26.40
N SER A 345 -2.06 -8.09 26.56
CA SER A 345 -1.98 -9.54 26.47
C SER A 345 -2.37 -10.01 25.07
N GLU A 346 -1.92 -11.20 24.64
CA GLU A 346 -2.33 -11.75 23.34
C GLU A 346 -3.85 -11.93 23.24
N SER A 347 -4.55 -12.16 24.36
CA SER A 347 -6.01 -12.20 24.40
C SER A 347 -6.70 -10.86 24.09
N ASP A 348 -5.96 -9.74 24.16
CA ASP A 348 -6.47 -8.42 23.78
C ASP A 348 -6.25 -8.12 22.28
N VAL A 349 -5.49 -8.96 21.57
CA VAL A 349 -5.20 -8.77 20.16
C VAL A 349 -6.42 -9.13 19.34
N ILE A 350 -6.84 -8.21 18.48
CA ILE A 350 -7.93 -8.45 17.54
C ILE A 350 -7.31 -8.77 16.17
N ILE A 351 -7.54 -9.99 15.69
CA ILE A 351 -7.01 -10.46 14.41
C ILE A 351 -7.78 -9.78 13.28
N GLY A 352 -7.07 -8.96 12.52
CA GLY A 352 -7.58 -8.19 11.40
C GLY A 352 -7.58 -9.01 10.11
N ARG A 353 -8.31 -8.50 9.12
CA ARG A 353 -8.28 -9.07 7.78
C ARG A 353 -6.94 -8.73 7.12
N PHE A 354 -6.31 -9.75 6.56
CA PHE A 354 -5.07 -9.61 5.79
C PHE A 354 -5.32 -9.15 4.35
#